data_AF-A0A968JT51-F1
#
_entry.id   AF-A0A968JT51-F1
#
_cell.length_a   1.000
_cell.length_b   1.000
_cell.length_c   1.000
_cell.angle_alpha   90.00
_cell.angle_beta   90.00
_cell.angle_gamma   90.00
#
_symmetry.space_group_name_H-M   'P 1'
#
loop_
_entity.id
_entity.type
_entity.pdbx_description
1 polymer ?
#
loop_
_entity_poly.entity_id
_entity_poly.type
_entity_poly.pdbx_seq_one_letter_code
_entity_poly.pdbx_strand_id
1 'polypeptide(L)' 'MKTKVNSNREEDMKELELSFEDTHRFDYKKMFPESNWEFLRWSRTDGVGFFWAMMMVVGILVLLWVSVNLGGKI' A
#
# COMPACT_ATOMS: atom_id res chain seq x y z
N MET A 1 -13.86 6.26 4.48
CA MET A 1 -14.52 5.06 3.92
C MET A 1 -13.49 4.20 3.19
N LYS A 2 -13.54 2.87 3.36
CA LYS A 2 -12.58 1.89 2.80
C LYS A 2 -13.17 1.09 1.63
N THR A 3 -14.33 1.52 1.15
CA THR A 3 -15.05 0.95 0.01
C THR A 3 -14.21 1.11 -1.25
N LYS A 4 -13.99 0.03 -2.00
CA LYS A 4 -13.21 0.08 -3.23
C LYS A 4 -14.09 0.61 -4.34
N VAL A 5 -13.54 1.52 -5.15
CA VAL A 5 -14.21 2.01 -6.35
C VAL A 5 -14.43 0.86 -7.33
N ASN A 6 -15.67 0.65 -7.73
CA ASN A 6 -16.06 -0.28 -8.78
C ASN A 6 -16.34 0.50 -10.08
N SER A 7 -15.96 -0.06 -11.23
CA SER A 7 -16.25 0.53 -12.54
C SER A 7 -17.74 0.46 -12.88
N ASN A 8 -18.47 -0.51 -12.32
CA ASN A 8 -19.93 -0.58 -12.42
C ASN A 8 -20.57 0.36 -11.38
N ARG A 9 -21.24 1.41 -11.87
CA ARG A 9 -21.88 2.45 -11.04
C ARG A 9 -22.93 1.88 -10.08
N GLU A 10 -23.74 0.91 -10.51
CA GLU A 10 -24.81 0.37 -9.66
C GLU A 10 -24.25 -0.46 -8.50
N GLU A 11 -23.19 -1.22 -8.75
CA GLU A 11 -22.51 -2.00 -7.72
C GLU A 11 -21.73 -1.12 -6.75
N ASP A 12 -21.07 -0.07 -7.26
CA ASP A 12 -20.37 0.92 -6.44
C ASP A 12 -21.31 1.62 -5.46
N MET A 13 -22.48 2.05 -5.94
CA MET A 13 -23.51 2.68 -5.11
C MET A 13 -24.01 1.74 -3.99
N LYS A 14 -24.29 0.47 -4.31
CA LYS A 14 -24.73 -0.51 -3.30
C LYS A 14 -23.67 -0.73 -2.22
N GLU A 15 -22.40 -0.84 -2.64
CA GLU A 15 -21.27 -0.99 -1.72
C GLU A 15 -21.06 0.23 -0.82
N LEU A 16 -21.35 1.43 -1.34
CA LEU A 16 -21.37 2.68 -0.60
C LEU A 16 -22.51 2.73 0.42
N GLU A 17 -23.74 2.39 0.03
CA GLU A 17 -24.91 2.34 0.92
C GLU A 17 -24.66 1.42 2.12
N LEU A 18 -24.14 0.21 1.88
CA LEU A 18 -23.74 -0.73 2.95
C LEU A 18 -22.70 -0.13 3.91
N SER A 19 -21.84 0.76 3.40
CA SER A 19 -20.80 1.41 4.21
C SER A 19 -21.33 2.62 5.00
N PHE A 20 -22.47 3.20 4.59
CA PHE A 20 -23.20 4.21 5.36
C PHE A 20 -24.01 3.58 6.49
N GLU A 21 -24.54 2.37 6.27
CA GLU A 21 -25.27 1.60 7.29
C GLU A 21 -24.35 1.04 8.38
N ASP A 22 -23.19 0.48 8.00
CA ASP A 22 -22.21 -0.07 8.94
C ASP A 22 -20.79 0.43 8.65
N THR A 23 -20.36 1.40 9.46
CA THR A 23 -19.00 1.98 9.37
C THR A 23 -17.90 1.04 9.87
N HIS A 24 -18.25 -0.02 10.62
CA HIS A 24 -17.33 -1.02 11.18
C HIS A 24 -17.15 -2.25 10.29
N ARG A 25 -17.87 -2.34 9.17
CA ARG A 25 -17.83 -3.44 8.20
C ARG A 25 -16.42 -3.86 7.76
N PHE A 26 -15.42 -2.98 7.84
CA PHE A 26 -14.04 -3.26 7.45
C PHE A 26 -13.05 -3.42 8.62
N ASP A 27 -13.53 -3.55 9.86
CA ASP A 27 -12.66 -3.68 11.04
C ASP A 27 -11.83 -4.96 11.03
N TYR A 28 -12.30 -6.01 10.36
CA TYR A 28 -11.51 -7.24 10.15
C TYR A 28 -10.23 -7.02 9.33
N LYS A 29 -10.14 -5.91 8.58
CA LYS A 29 -8.92 -5.52 7.84
C LYS A 29 -7.90 -4.79 8.71
N LYS A 30 -8.24 -4.43 9.95
CA LYS A 30 -7.32 -3.78 10.89
C LYS A 30 -6.20 -4.73 11.30
N MET A 31 -5.01 -4.17 11.45
CA MET A 31 -3.84 -4.85 11.98
C MET A 31 -4.01 -5.12 13.47
N PHE A 32 -4.57 -4.15 14.20
CA PHE A 32 -4.86 -4.24 15.63
C PHE A 32 -6.38 -4.21 15.86
N PRO A 33 -7.05 -5.39 15.82
CA PRO A 33 -8.47 -5.47 16.12
C PRO A 33 -8.77 -4.95 17.54
N GLU A 34 -9.97 -4.40 17.75
CA GLU A 34 -10.44 -3.80 19.03
C GLU A 34 -9.67 -2.55 19.50
N SER A 35 -8.82 -2.00 18.65
CA SER A 35 -8.12 -0.74 18.93
C SER A 35 -8.66 0.40 18.06
N ASN A 36 -8.51 1.64 18.55
CA ASN A 36 -8.79 2.84 17.76
C ASN A 36 -7.75 3.09 16.64
N TRP A 37 -6.78 2.19 16.47
CA TRP A 37 -5.77 2.32 15.42
C TRP A 37 -6.31 1.83 14.09
N GLU A 38 -6.37 2.74 13.12
CA GLU A 38 -6.85 2.47 11.76
C GLU A 38 -5.79 1.84 10.83
N PHE A 39 -4.71 1.29 11.40
CA PHE A 39 -3.70 0.59 10.62
C PHE A 39 -4.29 -0.66 9.98
N LEU A 40 -4.17 -0.76 8.66
CA LEU A 40 -4.62 -1.90 7.89
C LEU A 40 -3.56 -2.99 7.88
N ARG A 41 -3.99 -4.25 7.83
CA ARG A 41 -3.09 -5.38 7.59
C ARG A 41 -2.38 -5.19 6.28
N TRP A 42 -1.12 -5.61 6.26
CA TRP A 42 -0.29 -5.50 5.07
C TRP A 42 -0.89 -6.34 3.95
N SER A 43 -1.26 -5.69 2.83
CA SER A 43 -1.74 -6.41 1.66
C SER A 43 -0.58 -6.91 0.81
N ARG A 44 -0.84 -7.91 -0.04
CA ARG A 44 0.17 -8.40 -1.00
C ARG A 44 0.68 -7.27 -1.91
N THR A 45 -0.20 -6.37 -2.32
CA THR A 45 0.14 -5.21 -3.16
C THR A 45 1.10 -4.27 -2.44
N ASP A 46 0.84 -3.98 -1.17
CA ASP A 46 1.69 -3.12 -0.37
C ASP A 46 3.08 -3.74 -0.17
N GLY A 47 3.16 -5.06 0.07
CA GLY A 47 4.43 -5.78 0.23
C GLY A 47 5.26 -5.77 -1.07
N VAL A 48 4.61 -5.99 -2.21
CA VAL A 48 5.27 -5.92 -3.54
C VAL A 48 5.73 -4.49 -3.83
N GLY A 49 4.89 -3.49 -3.58
CA GLY A 49 5.23 -2.08 -3.78
C GLY A 49 6.40 -1.64 -2.91
N PHE A 50 6.41 -2.03 -1.63
CA PHE A 50 7.51 -1.76 -0.72
C PHE A 50 8.81 -2.42 -1.17
N PHE A 51 8.76 -3.69 -1.59
CA PHE A 51 9.93 -4.40 -2.11
C PHE A 51 10.53 -3.71 -3.34
N TRP A 52 9.69 -3.30 -4.30
CA TRP A 52 10.16 -2.57 -5.48
C TRP A 52 10.74 -1.21 -5.14
N ALA A 53 10.12 -0.47 -4.22
CA ALA A 53 10.66 0.81 -3.75
C ALA A 53 12.06 0.62 -3.11
N MET A 54 12.23 -0.41 -2.28
CA MET A 54 13.52 -0.75 -1.67
C MET A 54 14.57 -1.11 -2.72
N MET A 55 14.20 -1.94 -3.71
CA MET A 55 15.08 -2.31 -4.82
C MET A 55 15.54 -1.10 -5.64
N MET A 56 14.65 -0.12 -5.88
CA MET A 56 14.99 1.13 -6.56
C MET A 56 16.03 1.93 -5.79
N VAL A 57 15.85 2.11 -4.48
CA VAL A 57 16.81 2.83 -3.63
C VAL A 57 18.17 2.15 -3.64
N VAL A 58 18.20 0.83 -3.42
CA VAL A 58 19.43 0.04 -3.46
C VAL A 58 20.10 0.15 -4.84
N GLY A 59 19.32 0.08 -5.92
CA GLY A 59 19.83 0.22 -7.29
C GLY A 59 20.52 1.56 -7.53
N ILE A 60 19.92 2.67 -7.06
CA ILE A 60 20.52 4.00 -7.15
C ILE A 60 21.82 4.08 -6.34
N LEU A 61 21.82 3.56 -5.11
CA LEU A 61 23.02 3.55 -4.26
C LEU A 61 24.16 2.74 -4.89
N VAL A 62 23.85 1.57 -5.46
CA VAL A 62 24.82 0.73 -6.17
C VAL A 62 25.35 1.47 -7.40
N LEU A 63 24.48 2.12 -8.19
CA LEU A 63 24.89 2.89 -9.36
C LEU A 63 25.84 4.02 -8.98
N LEU A 64 25.50 4.80 -7.94
CA LEU A 64 26.35 5.88 -7.45
C LEU A 64 27.68 5.34 -6.92
N TRP A 65 27.65 4.26 -6.16
CA TRP A 65 28.86 3.62 -5.65
C TRP A 65 29.77 3.15 -6.79
N VAL A 66 29.22 2.50 -7.82
CA VAL A 66 29.98 2.09 -9.01
C VAL A 66 30.55 3.30 -9.74
N SER A 67 29.76 4.35 -9.94
CA SER A 67 30.21 5.58 -10.62
C SER A 67 31.39 6.24 -9.92
N VAL A 68 31.34 6.37 -8.59
CA VAL A 68 32.44 6.92 -7.79
C VAL A 68 33.69 6.04 -7.85
N ASN A 69 33.53 4.72 -7.74
CA ASN A 69 34.67 3.80 -7.74
C ASN A 69 35.31 3.61 -9.13
N LEU A 70 34.56 3.82 -10.21
CA LEU A 70 35.10 3.85 -11.58
C LEU A 70 35.86 5.16 -11.85
N GLY A 71 35.29 6.30 -11.45
CA GLY A 71 35.93 7.61 -11.60
C GLY A 71 37.19 7.79 -10.74
N GLY A 72 37.26 7.12 -9.58
CA GLY A 72 38.47 7.13 -8.74
C GLY A 72 39.61 6.25 -9.23
N LYS A 73 39.43 5.49 -10.32
CA LYS A 73 40.45 4.62 -10.94
C LYS A 73 41.00 5.14 -12.28
N ILE A 74 40.54 6.30 -12.74
CA ILE A 74 41.05 7.03 -13.92
C ILE A 74 41.82 8.25 -13.40
#